data_AF-A0AAW1JEE8-F1
#
_entry.id   AF-A0AAW1JEE8-F1
#
_cell.length_a   1.000
_cell.length_b   1.000
_cell.length_c   1.000
_cell.angle_alpha   90.00
_cell.angle_beta   90.00
_cell.angle_gamma   90.00
#
_symmetry.space_group_name_H-M   'P 1'
#
loop_
_entity.id
_entity.type
_entity.pdbx_description
1 polymer ?
#
loop_
_entity_poly.entity_id
_entity_poly.type
_entity_poly.pdbx_seq_one_letter_code
_entity_poly.pdbx_strand_id
1 'polypeptide(L)'
;MPITTKSEKGQKRKSVLDILKLNFSLHERNTFVHRLIYIGNFVCNEPASEDKPLMDGFRRTVKTINDRYFDEKLTGLLLLYNQHFCHLLEGSEESIVRFLTLMYENDILKDKLGASKLLVIYHHVNQRIIEDWIILTATTNAYFAETEDSLLVQKKDTLFFKKHCIEKLYLLGLSLRQSKIPEQHEDVPSRPISRRKLKGKAASAKKDPVIKVSVFLPELDYVKNLLVAPNTYDLKYYLEIYDKINYLDVYEEVVWPVPCEYMPMHTFNKEIDPIAPLPSKLND
;
A
#
# COMPACT_ATOMS: atom_id res chain seq x y z
N MET A 1 25.05 -11.68 62.75
CA MET A 1 24.44 -12.12 61.47
C MET A 1 23.91 -10.89 60.74
N PRO A 2 24.51 -10.46 59.62
CA PRO A 2 23.89 -9.47 58.75
C PRO A 2 23.11 -10.17 57.63
N ILE A 3 21.87 -9.73 57.41
CA ILE A 3 20.98 -10.22 56.36
C ILE A 3 21.44 -9.59 55.04
N THR A 4 22.07 -10.40 54.18
CA THR A 4 22.31 -10.03 52.79
C THR A 4 21.01 -10.14 52.00
N THR A 5 20.32 -9.02 51.81
CA THR A 5 19.25 -8.92 50.82
C THR A 5 19.90 -8.94 49.44
N LYS A 6 19.69 -10.05 48.72
CA LYS A 6 20.03 -10.14 47.30
C LYS A 6 19.19 -9.08 46.57
N SER A 7 19.85 -8.05 46.09
CA SER A 7 19.30 -7.13 45.10
C SER A 7 18.92 -7.94 43.86
N GLU A 8 17.62 -8.14 43.67
CA GLU A 8 17.06 -8.54 42.39
C GLU A 8 17.49 -7.48 41.37
N LYS A 9 18.23 -7.90 40.33
CA LYS A 9 18.57 -7.05 39.20
C LYS A 9 17.27 -6.58 38.57
N GLY A 10 16.86 -5.36 38.91
CA GLY A 10 15.68 -4.73 38.32
C GLY A 10 15.77 -4.81 36.81
N GLN A 11 14.82 -5.53 36.22
CA GLN A 11 14.71 -5.66 34.78
C GLN A 11 14.56 -4.25 34.20
N LYS A 12 15.62 -3.77 33.53
CA LYS A 12 15.67 -2.42 32.96
C LYS A 12 14.45 -2.26 32.06
N ARG A 13 13.55 -1.33 32.38
CA ARG A 13 12.39 -1.02 31.54
C ARG A 13 12.92 -0.67 30.15
N LYS A 14 12.51 -1.46 29.15
CA LYS A 14 12.82 -1.17 27.75
C LYS A 14 11.98 0.02 27.32
N SER A 15 12.63 1.05 26.78
CA SER A 15 11.92 2.15 26.15
C SER A 15 11.34 1.71 24.79
N VAL A 16 10.37 2.47 24.27
CA VAL A 16 9.85 2.24 22.90
C VAL A 16 10.99 2.36 21.88
N LEU A 17 11.92 3.28 22.09
CA LEU A 17 13.11 3.43 21.24
C LEU A 17 13.98 2.17 21.23
N ASP A 18 14.16 1.51 22.38
CA ASP A 18 14.94 0.26 22.45
C ASP A 18 14.26 -0.87 21.68
N ILE A 19 12.93 -0.92 21.71
CA ILE A 19 12.13 -1.88 20.93
C ILE A 19 12.26 -1.57 19.44
N LEU A 20 12.19 -0.31 19.04
CA LEU A 20 12.34 0.11 17.64
C LEU A 20 13.74 -0.21 17.11
N LYS A 21 14.80 0.12 17.85
CA LYS A 21 16.18 -0.21 17.49
C LYS A 21 16.39 -1.73 17.36
N LEU A 22 15.81 -2.51 18.27
CA LEU A 22 15.84 -3.96 18.18
C LEU A 22 15.12 -4.45 16.92
N ASN A 23 13.92 -3.94 16.63
CA ASN A 23 13.15 -4.33 15.45
C ASN A 23 13.86 -3.96 14.14
N PHE A 24 14.47 -2.78 14.08
CA PHE A 24 15.28 -2.33 12.94
C PHE A 24 16.51 -3.21 12.76
N SER A 25 17.23 -3.52 13.84
CA SER A 25 18.38 -4.43 13.80
C SER A 25 17.99 -5.85 13.37
N LEU A 26 16.82 -6.35 13.77
CA LEU A 26 16.33 -7.68 13.40
C LEU A 26 15.93 -7.78 11.92
N HIS A 27 15.59 -6.66 11.28
CA HIS A 27 15.16 -6.62 9.88
C HIS A 27 16.16 -5.92 8.97
N GLU A 28 17.37 -5.63 9.47
CA GLU A 28 18.44 -4.91 8.76
C GLU A 28 17.98 -3.57 8.15
N ARG A 29 17.14 -2.83 8.87
CA ARG A 29 16.55 -1.56 8.41
C ARG A 29 17.15 -0.37 9.11
N ASN A 30 17.23 0.74 8.38
CA ASN A 30 17.65 2.02 8.94
C ASN A 30 16.46 2.96 9.21
N THR A 31 15.36 2.78 8.47
CA THR A 31 14.18 3.67 8.54
C THR A 31 12.88 2.88 8.61
N PHE A 32 11.78 3.59 8.85
CA PHE A 32 10.45 3.02 8.66
C PHE A 32 10.18 2.74 7.19
N VAL A 33 9.45 1.66 6.95
CA VAL A 33 8.97 1.27 5.61
C VAL A 33 7.51 1.65 5.51
N HIS A 34 7.14 2.24 4.38
CA HIS A 34 5.79 2.64 4.04
C HIS A 34 5.33 1.80 2.86
N ARG A 35 4.03 1.54 2.76
CA ARG A 35 3.43 0.84 1.63
C ARG A 35 2.45 1.77 0.93
N LEU A 36 2.72 2.01 -0.35
CA LEU A 36 1.87 2.79 -1.23
C LEU A 36 1.20 1.85 -2.22
N ILE A 37 -0.13 1.86 -2.28
CA ILE A 37 -0.90 1.15 -3.32
C ILE A 37 -1.67 2.18 -4.12
N TYR A 38 -1.45 2.18 -5.42
CA TYR A 38 -2.15 3.05 -6.35
C TYR A 38 -2.49 2.31 -7.64
N ILE A 39 -3.45 2.84 -8.36
CA ILE A 39 -3.92 2.30 -9.64
C ILE A 39 -3.86 3.39 -10.69
N GLY A 40 -3.80 3.00 -11.96
CA GLY A 40 -3.87 3.96 -13.05
C GLY A 40 -4.25 3.32 -14.37
N ASN A 41 -4.41 4.17 -15.38
CA ASN A 41 -4.53 3.74 -16.75
C ASN A 41 -3.36 4.25 -17.60
N PHE A 42 -3.17 3.59 -18.74
CA PHE A 42 -2.24 4.03 -19.76
C PHE A 42 -3.01 4.61 -20.95
N VAL A 43 -2.48 5.69 -21.50
CA VAL A 43 -2.92 6.26 -22.78
C VAL A 43 -2.05 5.60 -23.85
N CYS A 44 -2.31 4.33 -24.13
CA CYS A 44 -1.57 3.55 -25.12
C CYS A 44 -2.54 2.84 -26.07
N ASN A 45 -2.21 2.87 -27.36
CA ASN A 45 -2.96 2.16 -28.40
C ASN A 45 -2.64 0.66 -28.40
N GLU A 46 -1.47 0.28 -27.91
CA GLU A 46 -1.00 -1.10 -27.77
C GLU A 46 -1.18 -1.60 -26.33
N PRO A 47 -1.36 -2.92 -26.11
CA PRO A 47 -1.50 -3.47 -24.78
C PRO A 47 -0.22 -3.28 -23.96
N ALA A 48 -0.34 -2.77 -22.73
CA ALA A 48 0.79 -2.46 -21.86
C ALA A 48 1.69 -3.67 -21.54
N SER A 49 1.21 -4.90 -21.75
CA SER A 49 1.99 -6.13 -21.62
C SER A 49 3.07 -6.32 -22.70
N GLU A 50 2.88 -5.71 -23.87
CA GLU A 50 3.81 -5.82 -25.01
C GLU A 50 4.76 -4.61 -25.11
N ASP A 51 4.43 -3.54 -24.40
CA ASP A 51 5.19 -2.29 -24.35
C ASP A 51 6.45 -2.44 -23.46
N LYS A 52 7.49 -3.05 -24.04
CA LYS A 52 8.82 -3.15 -23.42
C LYS A 52 9.37 -1.80 -22.93
N PRO A 53 9.31 -0.69 -23.71
CA PRO A 53 9.86 0.57 -23.23
C PRO A 53 9.13 1.11 -21.98
N LEU A 54 7.82 0.87 -21.84
CA LEU A 54 7.08 1.21 -20.62
C LEU A 54 7.60 0.43 -19.40
N MET A 55 7.70 -0.90 -19.51
CA MET A 55 8.20 -1.76 -18.44
C MET A 55 9.65 -1.42 -18.06
N ASP A 56 10.47 -1.13 -19.06
CA ASP A 56 11.86 -0.70 -18.86
C ASP A 56 11.92 0.68 -18.19
N GLY A 57 10.99 1.58 -18.50
CA GLY A 57 10.86 2.87 -17.83
C GLY A 57 10.71 2.71 -16.31
N PHE A 58 9.74 1.89 -15.89
CA PHE A 58 9.54 1.58 -14.47
C PHE A 58 10.77 0.89 -13.84
N ARG A 59 11.35 -0.12 -14.51
CA ARG A 59 12.57 -0.80 -14.04
C ARG A 59 13.73 0.16 -13.82
N ARG A 60 13.96 1.08 -14.78
CA ARG A 60 15.03 2.07 -14.70
C ARG A 60 14.80 3.05 -13.56
N THR A 61 13.57 3.51 -13.34
CA THR A 61 13.25 4.40 -12.22
C THR A 61 13.52 3.73 -10.88
N VAL A 62 13.02 2.50 -10.68
CA VAL A 62 13.27 1.75 -9.43
C VAL A 62 14.76 1.47 -9.24
N LYS A 63 15.46 1.06 -10.29
CA LYS A 63 16.91 0.82 -10.25
C LYS A 63 17.68 2.09 -9.89
N THR A 64 17.34 3.21 -10.51
CA THR A 64 17.96 4.51 -10.22
C THR A 64 17.81 4.89 -8.76
N ILE A 65 16.65 4.59 -8.16
CA ILE A 65 16.39 4.89 -6.75
C ILE A 65 17.21 3.98 -5.85
N ASN A 66 17.15 2.68 -6.07
CA ASN A 66 17.90 1.70 -5.27
C ASN A 66 19.43 1.88 -5.39
N ASP A 67 19.93 2.40 -6.51
CA ASP A 67 21.35 2.64 -6.73
C ASP A 67 21.82 4.00 -6.14
N ARG A 68 20.96 5.03 -6.13
CA ARG A 68 21.34 6.41 -5.72
C ARG A 68 20.89 6.82 -4.32
N TYR A 69 19.80 6.27 -3.81
CA TYR A 69 19.21 6.62 -2.53
C TYR A 69 19.31 5.40 -1.61
N PHE A 70 20.13 5.51 -0.56
CA PHE A 70 20.66 4.35 0.18
C PHE A 70 19.92 4.02 1.48
N ASP A 71 18.91 4.80 1.88
CA ASP A 71 18.31 4.60 3.20
C ASP A 71 17.61 3.26 3.33
N GLU A 72 16.82 2.89 2.33
CA GLU A 72 16.03 1.67 2.33
C GLU A 72 15.64 1.29 0.89
N LYS A 73 15.79 0.01 0.52
CA LYS A 73 15.46 -0.44 -0.85
C LYS A 73 13.97 -0.28 -1.16
N LEU A 74 13.67 0.22 -2.35
CA LEU A 74 12.34 0.24 -2.93
C LEU A 74 12.01 -1.14 -3.51
N THR A 75 10.97 -1.77 -2.97
CA THR A 75 10.47 -3.10 -3.37
C THR A 75 8.99 -3.02 -3.71
N GLY A 76 8.41 -4.09 -4.26
CA GLY A 76 6.98 -4.09 -4.58
C GLY A 76 6.60 -4.93 -5.79
N LEU A 77 5.38 -4.72 -6.29
CA LEU A 77 4.89 -5.36 -7.50
C LEU A 77 4.12 -4.38 -8.37
N LEU A 78 4.42 -4.41 -9.67
CA LEU A 78 3.66 -3.73 -10.71
C LEU A 78 2.85 -4.76 -11.48
N LEU A 79 1.53 -4.68 -11.37
CA LEU A 79 0.59 -5.53 -12.10
C LEU A 79 0.03 -4.76 -13.31
N LEU A 80 0.30 -5.27 -14.50
CA LEU A 80 -0.11 -4.69 -15.78
C LEU A 80 -1.28 -5.46 -16.38
N TYR A 81 -2.34 -4.74 -16.70
CA TYR A 81 -3.44 -5.16 -17.58
C TYR A 81 -3.29 -4.46 -18.92
N ASN A 82 -4.14 -4.77 -19.91
CA ASN A 82 -4.04 -4.21 -21.26
C ASN A 82 -3.91 -2.68 -21.31
N GLN A 83 -4.72 -1.94 -20.54
CA GLN A 83 -4.72 -0.47 -20.51
C GLN A 83 -4.71 0.10 -19.08
N HIS A 84 -4.55 -0.76 -18.08
CA HIS A 84 -4.69 -0.43 -16.67
C HIS A 84 -3.53 -1.05 -15.89
N PHE A 85 -3.21 -0.50 -14.74
CA PHE A 85 -2.21 -1.09 -13.87
C PHE A 85 -2.56 -0.87 -12.40
N CYS A 86 -2.06 -1.79 -11.58
CA CYS A 86 -2.04 -1.68 -10.13
C CYS A 86 -0.59 -1.73 -9.67
N HIS A 87 -0.15 -0.75 -8.90
CA HIS A 87 1.21 -0.68 -8.40
C HIS A 87 1.21 -0.67 -6.88
N LEU A 88 1.97 -1.59 -6.30
CA LEU A 88 2.27 -1.66 -4.87
C LEU A 88 3.75 -1.41 -4.70
N LEU A 89 4.08 -0.39 -3.92
CA LEU A 89 5.44 0.02 -3.60
C LEU A 89 5.66 -0.05 -2.09
N GLU A 90 6.84 -0.52 -1.69
CA GLU A 90 7.29 -0.57 -0.31
C GLU A 90 8.71 0.02 -0.20
N GLY A 91 8.90 1.04 0.61
CA GLY A 91 10.19 1.70 0.78
C GLY A 91 10.17 2.77 1.87
N SER A 92 11.26 3.53 2.02
CA SER A 92 11.21 4.75 2.82
C SER A 92 10.24 5.76 2.19
N GLU A 93 9.72 6.67 3.01
CA GLU A 93 8.79 7.70 2.54
C GLU A 93 9.43 8.55 1.42
N GLU A 94 10.68 8.97 1.62
CA GLU A 94 11.46 9.72 0.64
C GLU A 94 11.67 8.93 -0.65
N SER A 95 11.98 7.63 -0.58
CA SER A 95 12.16 6.79 -1.78
C SER A 95 10.88 6.67 -2.60
N ILE A 96 9.73 6.56 -1.94
CA ILE A 96 8.43 6.48 -2.60
C ILE A 96 8.09 7.80 -3.29
N VAL A 97 8.28 8.93 -2.59
CA VAL A 97 8.01 10.24 -3.18
C VAL A 97 8.94 10.52 -4.34
N ARG A 98 10.23 10.23 -4.18
CA ARG A 98 11.21 10.38 -5.27
C ARG A 98 10.89 9.50 -6.46
N PHE A 99 10.39 8.29 -6.22
CA PHE A 99 9.87 7.42 -7.28
C PHE A 99 8.72 8.06 -8.03
N LEU A 100 7.74 8.62 -7.33
CA LEU A 100 6.61 9.30 -7.96
C LEU A 100 7.07 10.52 -8.77
N THR A 101 7.99 11.33 -8.25
CA THR A 101 8.59 12.47 -8.96
C THR A 101 9.25 12.02 -10.27
N LEU A 102 10.16 11.04 -10.20
CA LEU A 102 10.86 10.52 -11.38
C LEU A 102 9.91 9.84 -12.39
N MET A 103 8.82 9.23 -11.90
CA MET A 103 7.79 8.65 -12.77
C MET A 103 7.08 9.73 -13.59
N TYR A 104 6.77 10.89 -13.00
CA TYR A 104 6.13 12.00 -13.70
C TYR A 104 7.09 12.86 -14.54
N GLU A 105 8.38 12.85 -14.22
CA GLU A 105 9.43 13.55 -14.97
C GLU A 105 9.95 12.75 -16.17
N ASN A 106 9.84 11.42 -16.16
CA ASN A 106 10.34 10.58 -17.24
C ASN A 106 9.48 10.71 -18.50
N ASP A 107 10.06 11.23 -19.59
CA ASP A 107 9.37 11.49 -20.85
C ASP A 107 8.57 10.28 -21.38
N ILE A 108 9.13 9.07 -21.29
CA ILE A 108 8.48 7.84 -21.78
C ILE A 108 7.23 7.52 -20.97
N LEU A 109 7.30 7.68 -19.64
CA LEU A 109 6.20 7.37 -18.75
C LEU A 109 5.17 8.48 -18.77
N LYS A 110 5.60 9.74 -18.81
CA LYS A 110 4.73 10.92 -18.81
C LYS A 110 3.76 10.94 -19.98
N ASP A 111 4.22 10.58 -21.18
CA ASP A 111 3.39 10.57 -22.38
C ASP A 111 2.37 9.43 -22.38
N LYS A 112 2.69 8.33 -21.68
CA LYS A 112 1.88 7.09 -21.65
C LYS A 112 0.99 6.98 -20.42
N LEU A 113 1.29 7.71 -19.34
CA LEU A 113 0.57 7.63 -18.09
C LEU A 113 -0.70 8.48 -18.16
N GLY A 114 -1.84 7.84 -17.94
CA GLY A 114 -3.13 8.52 -17.86
C GLY A 114 -3.46 9.02 -16.45
N ALA A 115 -4.73 8.88 -16.09
CA ALA A 115 -5.23 9.10 -14.74
C ALA A 115 -4.66 8.04 -13.79
N SER A 116 -4.17 8.49 -12.64
CA SER A 116 -3.72 7.59 -11.57
C SER A 116 -4.35 8.02 -10.25
N LYS A 117 -4.73 7.03 -9.45
CA LYS A 117 -5.44 7.24 -8.20
C LYS A 117 -4.81 6.47 -7.07
N LEU A 118 -4.73 7.14 -5.94
CA LEU A 118 -4.24 6.60 -4.70
C LEU A 118 -5.31 5.71 -4.06
N LEU A 119 -4.98 4.45 -3.80
CA LEU A 119 -5.84 3.58 -3.01
C LEU A 119 -5.51 3.73 -1.53
N VAL A 120 -4.30 3.42 -1.11
CA VAL A 120 -3.96 3.43 0.32
C VAL A 120 -2.48 3.68 0.56
N ILE A 121 -2.21 4.33 1.70
CA ILE A 121 -0.88 4.51 2.26
C ILE A 121 -0.88 3.85 3.63
N TYR A 122 0.03 2.91 3.85
CA TYR A 122 0.30 2.36 5.17
C TYR A 122 1.65 2.86 5.64
N HIS A 123 1.67 3.48 6.81
CA HIS A 123 2.91 3.92 7.45
C HIS A 123 3.43 2.83 8.40
N HIS A 124 4.75 2.78 8.56
CA HIS A 124 5.44 1.94 9.56
C HIS A 124 5.12 0.44 9.44
N VAL A 125 5.22 -0.08 8.22
CA VAL A 125 5.01 -1.49 7.91
C VAL A 125 6.13 -2.35 8.50
N ASN A 126 5.74 -3.32 9.35
CA ASN A 126 6.70 -4.22 10.00
C ASN A 126 7.36 -5.22 9.03
N GLN A 127 6.62 -5.73 8.05
CA GLN A 127 7.12 -6.74 7.11
C GLN A 127 6.78 -6.38 5.67
N ARG A 128 7.79 -6.50 4.81
CA ARG A 128 7.62 -6.40 3.36
C ARG A 128 6.80 -7.58 2.83
N ILE A 129 5.99 -7.32 1.83
CA ILE A 129 5.27 -8.38 1.10
C ILE A 129 6.25 -9.09 0.18
N ILE A 130 7.09 -8.32 -0.52
CA ILE A 130 8.07 -8.82 -1.49
C ILE A 130 9.40 -8.11 -1.25
N GLU A 131 10.49 -8.89 -1.22
CA GLU A 131 11.85 -8.38 -1.03
C GLU A 131 12.45 -7.75 -2.29
N ASP A 132 11.96 -8.15 -3.46
CA ASP A 132 12.33 -7.58 -4.75
C ASP A 132 11.20 -6.73 -5.32
N TRP A 133 11.53 -5.89 -6.29
CA TRP A 133 10.53 -5.26 -7.16
C TRP A 133 10.29 -6.11 -8.41
N ILE A 134 9.03 -6.48 -8.66
CA ILE A 134 8.64 -7.39 -9.75
C ILE A 134 7.57 -6.78 -10.67
N ILE A 135 7.54 -7.24 -11.93
CA ILE A 135 6.48 -6.90 -12.90
C ILE A 135 5.70 -8.17 -13.22
N LEU A 136 4.37 -8.07 -13.19
CA LEU A 136 3.45 -9.13 -13.57
C LEU A 136 2.53 -8.63 -14.67
N THR A 137 2.42 -9.37 -15.75
CA THR A 137 1.46 -9.10 -16.83
C THR A 137 0.26 -10.03 -16.66
N ALA A 138 -0.91 -9.46 -16.44
CA ALA A 138 -2.16 -10.18 -16.37
C ALA A 138 -2.90 -10.10 -17.72
N THR A 139 -2.95 -11.21 -18.44
CA THR A 139 -3.90 -11.37 -19.54
C THR A 139 -5.24 -11.77 -18.94
N THR A 140 -6.27 -10.95 -19.10
CA THR A 140 -7.62 -11.30 -18.65
C THR A 140 -8.13 -12.48 -19.48
N ASN A 141 -8.28 -13.65 -18.86
CA ASN A 141 -9.08 -14.71 -19.47
C ASN A 141 -10.54 -14.26 -19.54
N ALA A 142 -11.15 -14.38 -20.71
CA ALA A 142 -12.54 -14.01 -20.99
C ALA A 142 -13.57 -14.64 -20.02
N TYR A 143 -13.21 -15.72 -19.34
CA TYR A 143 -14.05 -16.39 -18.32
C TYR A 143 -14.36 -15.56 -17.07
N PHE A 144 -13.63 -14.46 -16.80
CA PHE A 144 -13.95 -13.54 -15.71
C PHE A 144 -14.67 -12.26 -16.18
N ALA A 145 -14.77 -12.05 -17.50
CA ALA A 145 -15.43 -10.87 -18.07
C ALA A 145 -16.96 -10.93 -17.98
N GLU A 146 -17.51 -12.13 -17.73
CA GLU A 146 -18.93 -12.36 -17.54
C GLU A 146 -19.16 -13.00 -16.18
N THR A 147 -18.81 -12.27 -15.11
CA THR A 147 -19.39 -12.63 -13.82
C THR A 147 -20.84 -12.12 -13.86
N GLU A 148 -21.82 -12.97 -13.52
CA GLU A 148 -23.27 -12.64 -13.36
C GLU A 148 -23.57 -11.46 -12.39
N ASP A 149 -22.51 -10.79 -11.90
CA ASP A 149 -22.47 -9.74 -10.89
C ASP A 149 -22.50 -8.32 -11.48
N SER A 150 -22.51 -8.10 -12.80
CA SER A 150 -22.51 -6.74 -13.38
C SER A 150 -23.69 -5.87 -12.91
N LEU A 151 -24.82 -6.47 -12.53
CA LEU A 151 -25.96 -5.79 -11.90
C LEU A 151 -25.76 -5.53 -10.40
N LEU A 152 -24.95 -6.35 -9.72
CA LEU A 152 -24.60 -6.18 -8.30
C LEU A 152 -23.45 -5.18 -8.10
N VAL A 153 -22.58 -5.02 -9.10
CA VAL A 153 -21.52 -4.00 -9.15
C VAL A 153 -22.10 -2.59 -9.06
N GLN A 154 -23.29 -2.34 -9.62
CA GLN A 154 -23.93 -1.02 -9.56
C GLN A 154 -24.40 -0.62 -8.14
N LYS A 155 -24.56 -1.58 -7.22
CA LYS A 155 -25.02 -1.34 -5.84
C LYS A 155 -23.90 -1.40 -4.79
N LYS A 156 -22.67 -1.70 -5.19
CA LYS A 156 -21.54 -1.86 -4.27
C LYS A 156 -20.83 -0.52 -4.08
N ASP A 157 -20.53 -0.19 -2.83
CA ASP A 157 -19.82 1.04 -2.49
C ASP A 157 -18.39 1.04 -3.03
N THR A 158 -17.84 2.24 -3.30
CA THR A 158 -16.42 2.41 -3.70
C THR A 158 -15.46 1.75 -2.72
N LEU A 159 -15.80 1.76 -1.42
CA LEU A 159 -15.01 1.13 -0.36
C LEU A 159 -14.92 -0.39 -0.53
N PHE A 160 -15.98 -1.04 -1.02
CA PHE A 160 -15.98 -2.48 -1.28
C PHE A 160 -14.95 -2.83 -2.35
N PHE A 161 -14.97 -2.13 -3.49
CA PHE A 161 -14.00 -2.36 -4.56
C PHE A 161 -12.57 -2.10 -4.11
N LYS A 162 -12.36 -1.04 -3.32
CA LYS A 162 -11.06 -0.69 -2.76
C LYS A 162 -10.54 -1.80 -1.85
N LYS A 163 -11.36 -2.26 -0.91
CA LYS A 163 -11.01 -3.34 0.03
C LYS A 163 -10.66 -4.62 -0.73
N HIS A 164 -11.52 -5.05 -1.66
CA HIS A 164 -11.31 -6.28 -2.42
C HIS A 164 -10.06 -6.22 -3.29
N CYS A 165 -9.80 -5.09 -3.95
CA CYS A 165 -8.57 -4.89 -4.73
C CYS A 165 -7.32 -5.01 -3.84
N ILE A 166 -7.32 -4.38 -2.66
CA ILE A 166 -6.20 -4.45 -1.72
C ILE A 166 -6.00 -5.88 -1.20
N GLU A 167 -7.08 -6.57 -0.82
CA GLU A 167 -7.02 -7.96 -0.34
C GLU A 167 -6.45 -8.90 -1.40
N LYS A 168 -6.89 -8.77 -2.66
CA LYS A 168 -6.37 -9.55 -3.79
C LYS A 168 -4.88 -9.29 -4.03
N LEU A 169 -4.46 -8.02 -4.09
CA LEU A 169 -3.03 -7.66 -4.23
C LEU A 169 -2.18 -8.18 -3.08
N TYR A 170 -2.71 -8.17 -1.85
CA TYR A 170 -2.02 -8.70 -0.69
C TYR A 170 -1.86 -10.23 -0.75
N LEU A 171 -2.95 -10.94 -1.07
CA LEU A 171 -2.92 -12.40 -1.25
C LEU A 171 -2.00 -12.81 -2.40
N LEU A 172 -1.99 -12.04 -3.50
CA LEU A 172 -1.07 -12.23 -4.61
C LEU A 172 0.39 -12.12 -4.15
N GLY A 173 0.73 -11.04 -3.45
CA GLY A 173 2.08 -10.84 -2.96
C GLY A 173 2.53 -11.90 -1.95
N LEU A 174 1.65 -12.34 -1.05
CA LEU A 174 1.92 -13.45 -0.13
C LEU A 174 2.17 -14.77 -0.88
N SER A 175 1.36 -15.05 -1.90
CA SER A 175 1.55 -16.24 -2.74
C SER A 175 2.89 -16.23 -3.46
N LEU A 176 3.34 -15.06 -3.92
CA LEU A 176 4.63 -14.90 -4.61
C LEU A 176 5.82 -14.98 -3.64
N ARG A 177 5.62 -14.59 -2.38
CA ARG A 177 6.61 -14.80 -1.32
C ARG A 177 6.78 -16.28 -1.01
N GLN A 178 5.67 -17.02 -0.91
CA GLN A 178 5.70 -18.46 -0.60
C GLN A 178 6.30 -19.30 -1.72
N SER A 179 6.11 -18.92 -2.99
CA SER A 179 6.72 -19.63 -4.12
C SER A 179 8.24 -19.43 -4.24
N LYS A 180 8.77 -18.36 -3.63
CA LYS A 180 10.21 -18.07 -3.58
C LYS A 180 10.96 -18.75 -2.42
N ILE A 181 10.28 -19.39 -1.46
CA ILE A 181 10.95 -20.11 -0.36
C ILE A 181 11.52 -21.42 -0.93
N PRO A 182 12.85 -21.60 -1.00
CA PRO A 182 13.43 -22.91 -1.27
C PRO A 182 13.19 -23.80 -0.05
N GLU A 183 12.82 -25.05 -0.28
CA GLU A 183 12.95 -26.12 0.71
C GLU A 183 14.39 -26.12 1.26
N GLN A 184 14.64 -25.58 2.45
CA GLN A 184 15.79 -25.91 3.30
C GLN A 184 15.76 -25.13 4.63
N HIS A 185 15.26 -25.79 5.69
CA HIS A 185 16.13 -26.22 6.81
C HIS A 185 15.34 -27.20 7.68
N GLU A 186 15.65 -28.49 7.56
CA GLU A 186 15.64 -29.34 8.75
C GLU A 186 16.73 -28.82 9.68
N ASP A 187 16.39 -28.59 10.95
CA ASP A 187 17.27 -28.83 12.11
C ASP A 187 16.70 -28.16 13.37
N VAL A 188 15.73 -28.81 14.04
CA VAL A 188 15.66 -28.88 15.52
C VAL A 188 14.95 -30.18 15.92
N PRO A 189 15.54 -31.02 16.80
CA PRO A 189 14.98 -32.32 17.15
C PRO A 189 13.97 -32.20 18.31
N SER A 190 12.75 -32.71 18.12
CA SER A 190 11.89 -33.05 19.26
C SER A 190 10.93 -34.22 18.97
N ARG A 191 11.39 -35.39 19.39
CA ARG A 191 10.68 -36.60 19.85
C ARG A 191 9.82 -37.41 18.86
N PRO A 192 9.93 -38.76 18.90
CA PRO A 192 9.35 -39.63 17.89
C PRO A 192 7.92 -40.05 18.26
N ILE A 193 6.98 -39.86 17.35
CA ILE A 193 5.73 -40.63 17.33
C ILE A 193 5.77 -41.54 16.10
N SER A 194 5.92 -42.82 16.41
CA SER A 194 5.91 -43.97 15.51
C SER A 194 4.84 -43.87 14.42
N ARG A 195 5.26 -43.88 13.15
CA ARG A 195 4.40 -44.30 12.04
C ARG A 195 5.13 -45.30 11.16
N ARG A 196 4.51 -46.48 11.07
CA ARG A 196 4.87 -47.65 10.28
C ARG A 196 5.19 -47.26 8.84
N LYS A 197 6.34 -47.75 8.37
CA LYS A 197 6.72 -47.78 6.95
C LYS A 197 5.77 -48.71 6.19
N LEU A 198 5.10 -48.18 5.18
CA LEU A 198 4.56 -48.96 4.07
C LEU A 198 5.22 -48.44 2.79
N LYS A 199 6.08 -49.29 2.24
CA LYS A 199 6.71 -49.11 0.92
C LYS A 199 5.63 -49.25 -0.14
N GLY A 200 5.45 -48.21 -0.96
CA GLY A 200 4.72 -48.25 -2.22
C GLY A 200 5.56 -47.54 -3.29
N LYS A 201 5.81 -48.22 -4.41
CA LYS A 201 6.67 -47.78 -5.51
C LYS A 201 6.07 -46.58 -6.27
N ALA A 202 6.97 -45.78 -6.82
CA ALA A 202 6.73 -44.54 -7.56
C ALA A 202 5.82 -44.69 -8.78
N ALA A 203 4.97 -43.68 -8.99
CA ALA A 203 4.77 -42.98 -10.26
C ALA A 203 3.69 -41.91 -10.07
N SER A 204 4.08 -40.68 -9.73
CA SER A 204 3.29 -39.51 -10.09
C SER A 204 4.21 -38.30 -10.08
N ALA A 205 4.29 -37.63 -11.22
CA ALA A 205 5.03 -36.41 -11.40
C ALA A 205 4.71 -35.43 -10.27
N LYS A 206 5.74 -34.98 -9.55
CA LYS A 206 5.65 -33.75 -8.75
C LYS A 206 5.36 -32.62 -9.75
N LYS A 207 4.07 -32.37 -10.02
CA LYS A 207 3.66 -31.05 -10.47
C LYS A 207 3.89 -30.16 -9.27
N ASP A 208 4.86 -29.25 -9.39
CA ASP A 208 4.93 -28.09 -8.52
C ASP A 208 3.50 -27.54 -8.38
N PRO A 209 3.06 -27.11 -7.18
CA PRO A 209 1.79 -26.45 -7.05
C PRO A 209 1.90 -25.15 -7.84
N VAL A 210 1.49 -25.20 -9.12
CA VAL A 210 1.21 -24.03 -9.93
C VAL A 210 0.01 -23.39 -9.25
N ILE A 211 0.28 -22.60 -8.20
CA ILE A 211 -0.71 -21.74 -7.59
C ILE A 211 -1.27 -20.95 -8.76
N LYS A 212 -2.56 -21.11 -9.03
CA LYS A 212 -3.25 -20.37 -10.08
C LYS A 212 -3.27 -18.91 -9.65
N VAL A 213 -2.19 -18.19 -9.96
CA VAL A 213 -2.00 -16.76 -9.68
C VAL A 213 -3.21 -15.94 -10.13
N SER A 214 -3.92 -16.43 -11.16
CA SER A 214 -5.17 -15.89 -11.68
C SER A 214 -6.28 -15.68 -10.63
N VAL A 215 -6.32 -16.46 -9.54
CA VAL A 215 -7.38 -16.33 -8.50
C VAL A 215 -7.17 -15.09 -7.62
N PHE A 216 -5.92 -14.62 -7.53
CA PHE A 216 -5.53 -13.48 -6.69
C PHE A 216 -5.38 -12.18 -7.47
N LEU A 217 -5.66 -12.19 -8.78
CA LEU A 217 -5.66 -10.96 -9.57
C LEU A 217 -6.91 -10.14 -9.24
N PRO A 218 -6.76 -8.83 -8.98
CA PRO A 218 -7.90 -7.93 -8.93
C PRO A 218 -8.70 -7.98 -10.24
N GLU A 219 -10.01 -7.96 -10.12
CA GLU A 219 -10.93 -7.94 -11.25
C GLU A 219 -10.81 -6.59 -11.97
N LEU A 220 -10.70 -6.61 -13.31
CA LEU A 220 -10.45 -5.40 -14.09
C LEU A 220 -11.58 -4.37 -13.96
N ASP A 221 -12.83 -4.83 -13.80
CA ASP A 221 -13.99 -3.95 -13.64
C ASP A 221 -13.92 -3.17 -12.33
N TYR A 222 -13.36 -3.75 -11.27
CA TYR A 222 -13.16 -3.04 -10.01
C TYR A 222 -12.11 -1.95 -10.15
N VAL A 223 -11.02 -2.22 -10.88
CA VAL A 223 -9.98 -1.22 -11.17
C VAL A 223 -10.56 -0.06 -11.99
N LYS A 224 -11.33 -0.36 -13.04
CA LYS A 224 -12.01 0.66 -13.86
C LYS A 224 -12.98 1.51 -13.04
N ASN A 225 -13.81 0.89 -12.20
CA ASN A 225 -14.74 1.62 -11.34
C ASN A 225 -14.03 2.53 -10.33
N LEU A 226 -12.94 2.05 -9.73
CA LEU A 226 -12.12 2.86 -8.81
C LEU A 226 -11.48 4.07 -9.52
N LEU A 227 -11.07 3.93 -10.78
CA LEU A 227 -10.56 5.05 -11.57
C LEU A 227 -11.62 6.09 -11.97
N VAL A 228 -12.90 5.76 -11.94
CA VAL A 228 -13.98 6.73 -12.18
C VAL A 228 -14.50 7.32 -10.86
N ALA A 229 -14.40 6.59 -9.74
CA ALA A 229 -14.98 6.99 -8.46
C ALA A 229 -14.48 8.38 -7.96
N PRO A 230 -15.37 9.27 -7.48
CA PRO A 230 -14.95 10.59 -6.98
C PRO A 230 -14.21 10.52 -5.64
N ASN A 231 -14.45 9.48 -4.83
CA ASN A 231 -13.95 9.37 -3.45
C ASN A 231 -12.51 8.84 -3.34
N THR A 232 -11.75 8.88 -4.43
CA THR A 232 -10.36 8.39 -4.49
C THR A 232 -9.46 9.54 -4.90
N TYR A 233 -8.43 9.80 -4.10
CA TYR A 233 -7.49 10.90 -4.34
C TYR A 233 -6.67 10.65 -5.60
N ASP A 234 -6.39 11.72 -6.34
CA ASP A 234 -5.39 11.69 -7.41
C ASP A 234 -4.00 11.49 -6.79
N LEU A 235 -3.19 10.65 -7.43
CA LEU A 235 -1.81 10.44 -7.01
C LEU A 235 -0.96 11.70 -7.22
N LYS A 236 -1.26 12.53 -8.23
CA LYS A 236 -0.57 13.82 -8.41
C LYS A 236 -0.83 14.76 -7.25
N TYR A 237 -2.08 14.82 -6.80
CA TYR A 237 -2.46 15.62 -5.63
C TYR A 237 -1.68 15.19 -4.38
N TYR A 238 -1.51 13.87 -4.16
CA TYR A 238 -0.67 13.36 -3.06
C TYR A 238 0.79 13.87 -3.15
N LEU A 239 1.38 13.91 -4.34
CA LEU A 239 2.73 14.42 -4.53
C LEU A 239 2.82 15.94 -4.25
N GLU A 240 1.80 16.69 -4.67
CA GLU A 240 1.76 18.14 -4.47
C GLU A 240 1.61 18.57 -3.01
N ILE A 241 0.95 17.75 -2.18
CA ILE A 241 0.76 18.04 -0.75
C ILE A 241 1.90 17.54 0.12
N TYR A 242 2.73 16.61 -0.36
CA TYR A 242 3.72 15.92 0.47
C TYR A 242 4.71 16.86 1.17
N ASP A 243 5.19 17.89 0.48
CA ASP A 243 6.11 18.91 1.05
C ASP A 243 5.38 20.18 1.51
N LYS A 244 4.04 20.17 1.51
CA LYS A 244 3.24 21.32 1.95
C LYS A 244 2.68 21.03 3.34
N ILE A 245 3.09 21.85 4.31
CA ILE A 245 2.44 21.89 5.61
C ILE A 245 1.05 22.47 5.39
N ASN A 246 0.02 21.63 5.49
CA ASN A 246 -1.34 22.12 5.54
C ASN A 246 -1.50 22.90 6.85
N TYR A 247 -1.68 24.21 6.74
CA TYR A 247 -2.19 25.00 7.85
C TYR A 247 -3.62 24.52 8.10
N LEU A 248 -3.79 23.70 9.13
CA LEU A 248 -5.12 23.41 9.63
C LEU A 248 -5.58 24.70 10.30
N ASP A 249 -6.60 25.35 9.72
CA ASP A 249 -7.27 26.48 10.35
C ASP A 249 -8.12 25.95 11.51
N VAL A 250 -7.46 25.38 12.52
CA VAL A 250 -8.10 24.87 13.72
C VAL A 250 -8.43 26.09 14.56
N TYR A 251 -9.71 26.26 14.84
CA TYR A 251 -10.22 27.33 15.69
C TYR A 251 -9.39 27.54 16.97
N GLU A 252 -8.96 26.44 17.59
CA GLU A 252 -8.16 26.42 18.81
C GLU A 252 -6.77 27.07 18.67
N GLU A 253 -6.22 27.12 17.46
CA GLU A 253 -4.92 27.76 17.17
C GLU A 253 -5.05 29.25 16.85
N VAL A 254 -6.24 29.72 16.48
CA VAL A 254 -6.50 31.11 16.07
C VAL A 254 -7.04 31.98 17.21
N VAL A 255 -7.64 31.37 18.24
CA VAL A 255 -8.25 32.12 19.36
C VAL A 255 -7.51 31.85 20.67
N TRP A 256 -7.06 32.92 21.32
CA TRP A 256 -6.55 32.88 22.70
C TRP A 256 -7.39 33.80 23.59
N PRO A 257 -7.87 33.34 24.77
CA PRO A 257 -7.72 32.00 25.34
C PRO A 257 -8.50 30.93 24.59
N VAL A 258 -8.09 29.65 24.73
CA VAL A 258 -8.80 28.50 24.15
C VAL A 258 -10.25 28.53 24.66
N PRO A 259 -11.24 28.70 23.77
CA PRO A 259 -12.63 28.88 24.21
C PRO A 259 -13.16 27.59 24.83
N CYS A 260 -13.78 27.67 26.01
CA CYS A 260 -14.45 26.52 26.63
C CYS A 260 -15.71 26.10 25.85
N GLU A 261 -16.22 26.96 24.98
CA GLU A 261 -17.41 26.74 24.15
C GLU A 261 -17.10 27.12 22.69
N TYR A 262 -17.60 26.31 21.75
CA TYR A 262 -17.40 26.54 20.32
C TYR A 262 -18.11 27.84 19.90
N MET A 263 -17.36 28.92 19.62
CA MET A 263 -17.94 30.10 18.98
C MET A 263 -17.84 29.96 17.45
N PRO A 264 -18.94 30.11 16.71
CA PRO A 264 -18.89 30.07 15.25
C PRO A 264 -18.05 31.22 14.69
N MET A 265 -17.05 30.86 13.86
CA MET A 265 -16.23 31.79 13.10
C MET A 265 -17.11 32.66 12.18
N HIS A 266 -16.70 33.91 11.95
CA HIS A 266 -17.37 34.86 11.05
C HIS A 266 -18.75 35.37 11.51
N THR A 267 -19.11 35.22 12.77
CA THR A 267 -20.32 35.81 13.38
C THR A 267 -20.41 37.32 13.14
N PHE A 268 -19.26 38.00 13.10
CA PHE A 268 -19.16 39.45 12.90
C PHE A 268 -18.78 39.88 11.48
N ASN A 269 -18.59 38.94 10.54
CA ASN A 269 -18.28 39.28 9.15
C ASN A 269 -19.53 39.66 8.35
N LYS A 270 -20.72 39.42 8.90
CA LYS A 270 -21.98 39.94 8.38
C LYS A 270 -22.31 41.22 9.14
N GLU A 271 -22.66 42.30 8.44
CA GLU A 271 -23.27 43.47 9.06
C GLU A 271 -24.56 43.01 9.76
N ILE A 272 -24.52 42.92 11.09
CA ILE A 272 -25.71 42.65 11.89
C ILE A 272 -26.44 43.98 11.98
N ASP A 273 -27.60 44.06 11.33
CA ASP A 273 -28.52 45.18 11.53
C ASP A 273 -29.01 45.16 12.99
N PRO A 274 -28.67 46.17 13.82
CA PRO A 274 -29.05 46.19 15.23
C PRO A 274 -30.56 46.28 15.46
N ILE A 275 -31.34 46.55 14.41
CA ILE A 275 -32.80 46.68 14.44
C ILE A 275 -33.49 45.38 13.98
N ALA A 276 -32.76 44.48 13.30
CA ALA A 276 -33.36 43.26 12.79
C ALA A 276 -33.74 42.30 13.93
N PRO A 277 -34.94 41.70 13.90
CA PRO A 277 -35.32 40.69 14.88
C PRO A 277 -34.39 39.48 14.78
N LEU A 278 -33.95 38.97 15.93
CA LEU A 278 -33.12 37.77 16.02
C LEU A 278 -33.72 36.64 15.16
N PRO A 279 -32.92 35.95 14.32
CA PRO A 279 -33.43 34.89 13.47
C PRO A 279 -34.02 33.79 14.35
N SER A 280 -35.35 33.59 14.22
CA SER A 280 -36.12 32.70 15.10
C SER A 280 -35.96 31.22 14.78
N LYS A 281 -35.08 30.86 13.84
CA LYS A 281 -34.77 29.48 13.47
C LYS A 281 -33.29 29.35 13.13
N LEU A 282 -32.59 28.48 13.86
CA LEU A 282 -31.37 27.86 13.33
C LEU A 282 -31.83 27.04 12.12
N ASN A 283 -31.38 27.43 10.93
CA ASN A 283 -31.48 26.55 9.77
C ASN A 283 -30.50 25.38 10.01
N ASP A 284 -31.03 24.17 9.82
CA ASP A 284 -30.34 22.87 9.92
C ASP A 284 -29.02 22.80 9.13
#